data_AF-A0A9P5A6A0-F1
#
_entry.id   AF-A0A9P5A6A0-F1
#
_cell.length_a   1.000
_cell.length_b   1.000
_cell.length_c   1.000
_cell.angle_alpha   90.00
_cell.angle_beta   90.00
_cell.angle_gamma   90.00
#
_symmetry.space_group_name_H-M   'P 1'
#
loop_
_entity.id
_entity.type
_entity.pdbx_description
1 polymer ?
#
loop_
_entity_poly.entity_id
_entity_poly.type
_entity_poly.pdbx_seq_one_letter_code
_entity_poly.pdbx_strand_id
1 'polypeptide(L)'
;MNKALNQSRRAILPVWKTTPITVLHRESGIPPVDQLLEARRWRFASRLKSLDDAHPLARRTAPPRQPTYHDLIKRRYQAQPESSFRTRLRRTNELLASCARPKLIRQCFQQEQMPPLQTASKEKTAETFLRWVKSIDLLTLVVYSDGSLSEKGVASYGFTIHQDNLPTLDGSGRLGPAEVFDAEARGALEGFEVNCCKRGLIELDTST
;
A
#
# COMPACT_ATOMS: atom_id res chain seq x y z
N MET A 1 -28.90 -6.36 -21.97
CA MET A 1 -27.82 -7.15 -21.35
C MET A 1 -28.17 -8.62 -21.17
N ASN A 2 -29.35 -8.96 -20.60
CA ASN A 2 -29.74 -10.35 -20.34
C ASN A 2 -29.73 -11.28 -21.57
N LYS A 3 -30.17 -10.81 -22.76
CA LYS A 3 -30.11 -11.61 -23.99
C LYS A 3 -28.69 -12.05 -24.36
N ALA A 4 -27.75 -11.10 -24.39
CA ALA A 4 -26.35 -11.38 -24.73
C ALA A 4 -25.71 -12.37 -23.74
N LEU A 5 -26.02 -12.21 -22.45
CA LEU A 5 -25.47 -13.04 -21.40
C LEU A 5 -26.10 -14.45 -21.36
N ASN A 6 -27.38 -14.58 -21.70
CA ASN A 6 -28.00 -15.88 -21.92
C ASN A 6 -27.45 -16.58 -23.16
N GLN A 7 -27.16 -15.84 -24.23
CA GLN A 7 -26.54 -16.38 -25.44
C GLN A 7 -25.12 -16.90 -25.14
N SER A 8 -24.31 -16.16 -24.38
CA SER A 8 -22.96 -16.60 -24.03
C SER A 8 -22.96 -17.85 -23.15
N ARG A 9 -23.86 -17.94 -22.16
CA ARG A 9 -24.03 -19.17 -21.36
C ARG A 9 -24.37 -20.38 -22.21
N ARG A 10 -25.27 -20.21 -23.19
CA ARG A 10 -25.67 -21.28 -24.12
C ARG A 10 -24.55 -21.67 -25.09
N ALA A 11 -23.60 -20.77 -25.35
CA ALA A 11 -22.44 -21.08 -26.18
C ALA A 11 -21.38 -21.90 -25.42
N ILE A 12 -21.29 -21.71 -24.09
CA ILE A 12 -20.32 -22.40 -23.24
C ILE A 12 -20.87 -23.74 -22.73
N LEU A 13 -22.17 -23.82 -22.45
CA LEU A 13 -22.83 -25.02 -21.93
C LEU A 13 -23.42 -25.88 -23.07
N PRO A 14 -23.37 -27.21 -22.97
CA PRO A 14 -24.03 -28.11 -23.92
C PRO A 14 -25.54 -28.18 -23.65
N VAL A 15 -26.29 -27.12 -23.96
CA VAL A 15 -27.71 -26.95 -23.60
C VAL A 15 -28.60 -26.56 -24.78
N TRP A 16 -29.82 -27.09 -24.82
CA TRP A 16 -30.81 -26.80 -25.86
C TRP A 16 -31.38 -25.39 -25.77
N LYS A 17 -31.82 -24.81 -26.89
CA LYS A 17 -32.49 -23.49 -26.95
C LYS A 17 -33.68 -23.35 -25.98
N THR A 18 -34.36 -24.45 -25.67
CA THR A 18 -35.52 -24.51 -24.77
C THR A 18 -35.17 -24.62 -23.29
N THR A 19 -33.88 -24.80 -22.94
CA THR A 19 -33.44 -24.94 -21.54
C THR A 19 -33.85 -23.71 -20.72
N PRO A 20 -34.49 -23.90 -19.55
CA PRO A 20 -34.91 -22.80 -18.68
C PRO A 20 -33.73 -21.93 -18.22
N ILE A 21 -33.96 -20.62 -18.10
CA ILE A 21 -32.92 -19.64 -17.73
C ILE A 21 -32.36 -19.91 -16.33
N THR A 22 -33.18 -20.37 -15.39
CA THR A 22 -32.76 -20.72 -14.03
C THR A 22 -31.71 -21.83 -14.02
N VAL A 23 -31.88 -22.85 -14.86
CA VAL A 23 -30.91 -23.92 -15.05
C VAL A 23 -29.62 -23.36 -15.65
N LEU A 24 -29.70 -22.46 -16.64
CA LEU A 24 -28.50 -21.82 -17.21
C LEU A 24 -27.68 -21.08 -16.15
N HIS A 25 -28.32 -20.38 -15.20
CA HIS A 25 -27.61 -19.71 -14.11
C HIS A 25 -26.89 -20.68 -13.19
N ARG A 26 -27.54 -21.80 -12.86
CA ARG A 26 -26.98 -22.85 -12.01
C ARG A 26 -25.79 -23.53 -12.68
N GLU A 27 -25.98 -24.01 -13.91
CA GLU A 27 -24.96 -24.78 -14.63
C GLU A 27 -23.77 -23.93 -15.08
N SER A 28 -23.99 -22.64 -15.41
CA SER A 28 -22.88 -21.74 -15.74
C SER A 28 -22.12 -21.24 -14.52
N GLY A 29 -22.69 -21.36 -13.32
CA GLY A 29 -22.18 -20.70 -12.11
C GLY A 29 -22.26 -19.16 -12.17
N ILE A 30 -22.88 -18.57 -13.20
CA ILE A 30 -22.95 -17.12 -13.37
C ILE A 30 -24.31 -16.62 -12.87
N PRO A 31 -24.37 -15.82 -11.80
CA PRO A 31 -25.63 -15.32 -11.26
C PRO A 31 -26.34 -14.33 -12.21
N PRO A 32 -27.63 -14.03 -11.97
CA PRO A 32 -28.37 -12.99 -12.67
C PRO A 32 -27.64 -11.64 -12.69
N VAL A 33 -27.85 -10.89 -13.78
CA VAL A 33 -27.21 -9.57 -13.97
C VAL A 33 -27.50 -8.63 -12.81
N ASP A 34 -28.73 -8.63 -12.30
CA ASP A 34 -29.13 -7.73 -11.23
C ASP A 34 -28.35 -8.01 -9.94
N GLN A 35 -28.11 -9.28 -9.63
CA GLN A 35 -27.28 -9.67 -8.48
C GLN A 35 -25.82 -9.25 -8.66
N LEU A 36 -25.26 -9.39 -9.88
CA LEU A 36 -23.90 -8.94 -10.19
C LEU A 36 -23.75 -7.42 -10.06
N LEU A 37 -24.72 -6.67 -10.56
CA LEU A 37 -24.73 -5.22 -10.49
C LEU A 37 -24.89 -4.73 -9.05
N GLU A 38 -25.79 -5.34 -8.28
CA GLU A 38 -25.94 -5.02 -6.85
C GLU A 38 -24.67 -5.38 -6.08
N ALA A 39 -24.08 -6.56 -6.27
CA ALA A 39 -22.81 -6.92 -5.62
C ALA A 39 -21.70 -5.91 -5.97
N ARG A 40 -21.63 -5.42 -7.22
CA ARG A 40 -20.68 -4.38 -7.62
C ARG A 40 -20.98 -3.04 -6.95
N ARG A 41 -22.26 -2.69 -6.83
CA ARG A 41 -22.73 -1.47 -6.15
C ARG A 41 -22.37 -1.49 -4.65
N TRP A 42 -22.54 -2.63 -3.97
CA TRP A 42 -22.15 -2.83 -2.57
C TRP A 42 -20.64 -2.74 -2.35
N ARG A 43 -19.84 -3.39 -3.20
CA ARG A 43 -18.37 -3.28 -3.14
C ARG A 43 -17.90 -1.84 -3.33
N PHE A 44 -18.52 -1.13 -4.28
CA PHE A 44 -18.21 0.29 -4.50
C PHE A 44 -18.62 1.16 -3.31
N ALA A 45 -19.78 0.92 -2.71
CA ALA A 45 -20.20 1.59 -1.48
C ALA A 45 -19.19 1.35 -0.35
N SER A 46 -18.76 0.11 -0.15
CA SER A 46 -17.75 -0.25 0.87
C SER A 46 -16.44 0.49 0.63
N ARG A 47 -15.99 0.56 -0.63
CA ARG A 47 -14.80 1.33 -1.00
C ARG A 47 -14.97 2.81 -0.68
N LEU A 48 -16.11 3.43 -0.97
CA LEU A 48 -16.35 4.84 -0.65
C LEU A 48 -16.28 5.12 0.86
N LYS A 49 -16.74 4.18 1.68
CA LYS A 49 -16.70 4.28 3.14
C LYS A 49 -15.31 4.12 3.71
N SER A 50 -14.48 3.26 3.12
CA SER A 50 -13.09 3.05 3.56
C SER A 50 -12.11 4.11 3.08
N LEU A 51 -12.53 5.10 2.29
CA LEU A 51 -11.65 6.20 1.86
C LEU A 51 -11.37 7.16 3.02
N ASP A 52 -10.19 7.75 3.00
CA ASP A 52 -9.82 8.87 3.87
C ASP A 52 -10.70 10.10 3.62
N ASP A 53 -10.87 10.93 4.65
CA ASP A 53 -11.71 12.14 4.60
C ASP A 53 -11.17 13.22 3.65
N ALA A 54 -9.86 13.29 3.44
CA ALA A 54 -9.26 14.20 2.48
C ALA A 54 -9.48 13.73 1.03
N HIS A 55 -9.94 12.49 0.80
CA HIS A 55 -10.16 11.98 -0.55
C HIS A 55 -11.27 12.75 -1.29
N PRO A 56 -11.09 13.14 -2.56
CA PRO A 56 -12.06 13.96 -3.30
C PRO A 56 -13.45 13.30 -3.41
N LEU A 57 -13.51 11.97 -3.52
CA LEU A 57 -14.78 11.24 -3.52
C LEU A 57 -15.48 11.27 -2.17
N ALA A 58 -14.74 11.23 -1.05
CA ALA A 58 -15.33 11.33 0.29
C ALA A 58 -16.02 12.69 0.46
N ARG A 59 -15.33 13.78 0.05
CA ARG A 59 -15.89 15.14 0.02
C ARG A 59 -17.16 15.25 -0.82
N ARG A 60 -17.21 14.61 -1.99
CA ARG A 60 -18.40 14.62 -2.87
C ARG A 60 -19.59 13.83 -2.30
N THR A 61 -19.31 12.82 -1.49
CA THR A 61 -20.35 12.03 -0.81
C THR A 61 -20.86 12.65 0.49
N ALA A 62 -20.23 13.73 0.96
CA ALA A 62 -20.66 14.43 2.16
C ALA A 62 -22.13 14.89 2.03
N PRO A 63 -22.91 14.79 3.12
CA PRO A 63 -24.26 15.31 3.13
C PRO A 63 -24.22 16.82 2.82
N PRO A 64 -25.23 17.34 2.09
CA PRO A 64 -25.31 18.78 1.85
C PRO A 64 -25.39 19.51 3.19
N ARG A 65 -24.69 20.63 3.30
CA ARG A 65 -24.79 21.45 4.50
C ARG A 65 -26.21 21.99 4.62
N GLN A 66 -26.80 21.86 5.82
CA GLN A 66 -28.06 22.53 6.09
C GLN A 66 -27.86 24.04 5.99
N PRO A 67 -28.74 24.78 5.30
CA PRO A 67 -28.65 26.21 5.24
C PRO A 67 -28.84 26.79 6.65
N THR A 68 -27.86 27.55 7.14
CA THR A 68 -28.00 28.33 8.37
C THR A 68 -28.85 29.56 8.08
N TYR A 69 -30.03 29.63 8.69
CA TYR A 69 -30.95 30.75 8.54
C TYR A 69 -30.66 31.83 9.58
N HIS A 70 -30.52 33.08 9.14
CA HIS A 70 -30.42 34.25 10.03
C HIS A 70 -31.67 35.12 9.89
N ASP A 71 -32.46 35.23 10.96
CA ASP A 71 -33.77 35.90 10.93
C ASP A 71 -33.74 37.37 10.45
N LEU A 72 -32.60 38.04 10.64
CA LEU A 72 -32.39 39.45 10.28
C LEU A 72 -32.06 39.67 8.79
N ILE A 73 -31.76 38.61 8.03
CA ILE A 73 -31.30 38.70 6.64
C ILE A 73 -32.41 38.18 5.72
N LYS A 74 -32.79 38.92 4.67
CA LYS A 74 -33.81 38.42 3.73
C LYS A 74 -33.32 37.15 3.04
N ARG A 75 -34.22 36.15 2.88
CA ARG A 75 -33.96 34.84 2.26
C ARG A 75 -33.14 34.87 0.96
N ARG A 76 -33.37 35.87 0.09
CA ARG A 76 -32.67 36.00 -1.19
C ARG A 76 -31.16 36.32 -1.08
N TYR A 77 -30.73 36.86 0.06
CA TYR A 77 -29.34 37.21 0.34
C TYR A 77 -28.63 36.16 1.21
N GLN A 78 -29.38 35.21 1.77
CA GLN A 78 -28.79 34.07 2.45
C GLN A 78 -28.30 33.06 1.41
N ALA A 79 -27.20 32.36 1.70
CA ALA A 79 -26.56 31.46 0.75
C ALA A 79 -27.57 30.47 0.15
N GLN A 80 -27.50 30.27 -1.17
CA GLN A 80 -28.34 29.29 -1.84
C GLN A 80 -28.04 27.90 -1.27
N PRO A 81 -29.06 27.08 -0.96
CA PRO A 81 -28.83 25.74 -0.47
C PRO A 81 -27.98 24.96 -1.47
N GLU A 82 -26.97 24.24 -0.98
CA GLU A 82 -26.25 23.27 -1.81
C GLU A 82 -27.28 22.36 -2.47
N SER A 83 -27.13 22.12 -3.78
CA SER A 83 -28.06 21.30 -4.57
C SER A 83 -28.46 20.03 -3.80
N SER A 84 -29.76 19.93 -3.50
CA SER A 84 -30.37 18.79 -2.82
C SER A 84 -30.39 17.54 -3.70
N PHE A 85 -29.88 17.61 -4.93
CA PHE A 85 -29.91 16.52 -5.86
C PHE A 85 -29.04 15.36 -5.36
N ARG A 86 -29.71 14.25 -5.02
CA ARG A 86 -29.05 12.98 -4.68
C ARG A 86 -28.39 12.38 -5.93
N THR A 87 -27.10 12.67 -6.10
CA THR A 87 -26.25 12.07 -7.14
C THR A 87 -26.18 10.55 -6.96
N ARG A 88 -25.91 9.81 -8.06
CA ARG A 88 -25.71 8.35 -8.01
C ARG A 88 -24.64 7.96 -6.99
N LEU A 89 -23.58 8.76 -6.88
CA LEU A 89 -22.48 8.58 -5.92
C LEU A 89 -22.95 8.70 -4.46
N ARG A 90 -23.80 9.69 -4.15
CA ARG A 90 -24.41 9.83 -2.82
C ARG A 90 -25.32 8.64 -2.50
N ARG A 91 -26.18 8.24 -3.44
CA ARG A 91 -27.07 7.06 -3.27
C ARG A 91 -26.30 5.77 -3.03
N THR A 92 -25.13 5.58 -3.64
CA THR A 92 -24.29 4.42 -3.37
C THR A 92 -23.62 4.50 -2.00
N ASN A 93 -23.16 5.69 -1.59
CA ASN A 93 -22.57 5.88 -0.26
C ASN A 93 -23.60 5.68 0.88
N GLU A 94 -24.88 5.97 0.63
CA GLU A 94 -25.97 5.77 1.60
C GLU A 94 -26.33 4.29 1.82
N LEU A 95 -25.88 3.35 0.97
CA LEU A 95 -26.21 1.92 1.11
C LEU A 95 -25.63 1.28 2.37
N LEU A 96 -24.49 1.79 2.85
CA LEU A 96 -23.79 1.27 4.01
C LEU A 96 -23.79 2.31 5.13
N ALA A 97 -23.80 1.82 6.37
CA ALA A 97 -23.59 2.64 7.56
C ALA A 97 -22.24 3.38 7.49
N SER A 98 -22.09 4.45 8.27
CA SER A 98 -20.77 5.06 8.49
C SER A 98 -19.86 4.09 9.23
N CYS A 99 -18.59 4.03 8.83
CA CYS A 99 -17.54 3.30 9.52
C CYS A 99 -16.38 4.25 9.85
N ALA A 100 -15.50 3.83 10.75
CA ALA A 100 -14.25 4.54 11.01
C ALA A 100 -13.43 4.60 9.71
N ARG A 101 -13.05 5.81 9.30
CA ARG A 101 -12.24 6.03 8.10
C ARG A 101 -10.76 5.95 8.45
N PRO A 102 -9.94 5.28 7.63
CA PRO A 102 -8.49 5.32 7.82
C PRO A 102 -8.01 6.74 7.53
N LYS A 103 -7.15 7.27 8.39
CA LYS A 103 -6.47 8.53 8.16
C LYS A 103 -5.25 8.26 7.31
N LEU A 104 -5.22 8.77 6.08
CA LEU A 104 -4.00 8.72 5.27
C LEU A 104 -2.99 9.68 5.91
N ILE A 105 -2.00 9.11 6.60
CA ILE A 105 -0.83 9.86 7.02
C ILE A 105 -0.08 10.19 5.74
N ARG A 106 -0.17 11.45 5.33
CA ARG A 106 0.61 11.95 4.20
C ARG A 106 2.08 11.70 4.56
N GLN A 107 2.77 10.90 3.76
CA GLN A 107 4.21 10.76 3.90
C GLN A 107 4.78 12.13 3.53
N CYS A 108 5.04 12.95 4.56
CA CYS A 108 5.85 14.13 4.38
C CYS A 108 7.23 13.60 4.05
N PHE A 109 7.58 13.56 2.76
CA PHE A 109 8.94 13.84 2.39
C PHE A 109 9.18 15.23 2.94
N GLN A 110 9.78 15.29 4.12
CA GLN A 110 10.33 16.52 4.63
C GLN A 110 11.20 17.00 3.47
N GLN A 111 10.77 18.07 2.82
CA GLN A 111 11.64 18.87 1.97
C GLN A 111 12.58 19.60 2.93
N GLU A 112 13.25 18.84 3.80
CA GLU A 112 14.52 19.24 4.33
C GLU A 112 15.35 19.51 3.08
N GLN A 113 15.78 20.75 2.92
CA GLN A 113 17.01 21.00 2.20
C GLN A 113 18.01 20.05 2.84
N MET A 114 18.23 18.89 2.21
CA MET A 114 19.16 17.91 2.73
C MET A 114 20.47 18.67 2.89
N PRO A 115 20.96 18.89 4.12
CA PRO A 115 22.30 19.41 4.29
C PRO A 115 23.22 18.51 3.47
N PRO A 116 24.28 19.02 2.83
CA PRO A 116 25.21 18.16 2.13
C PRO A 116 25.57 16.99 3.05
N LEU A 117 25.33 15.76 2.55
CA LEU A 117 25.45 14.49 3.31
C LEU A 117 26.83 14.35 3.97
N GLN A 118 27.81 15.13 3.52
CA GLN A 118 29.09 15.35 4.18
C GLN A 118 29.14 16.77 4.76
N THR A 119 28.69 16.92 6.01
CA THR A 119 28.92 18.14 6.80
C THR A 119 30.30 18.14 7.49
N ALA A 120 31.01 17.00 7.47
CA ALA A 120 32.32 16.80 8.09
C ALA A 120 33.27 16.05 7.14
N SER A 121 34.59 16.19 7.36
CA SER A 121 35.59 15.41 6.61
C SER A 121 35.47 13.91 6.91
N LYS A 122 35.97 13.05 6.01
CA LYS A 122 35.91 11.59 6.17
C LYS A 122 36.59 11.14 7.46
N GLU A 123 37.68 11.79 7.84
CA GLU A 123 38.47 11.49 9.03
C GLU A 123 37.64 11.78 10.29
N LYS A 124 37.00 12.94 10.37
CA LYS A 124 36.16 13.33 11.51
C LYS A 124 34.93 12.42 11.64
N THR A 125 34.34 12.01 10.52
CA THR A 125 33.23 11.05 10.49
C THR A 125 33.68 9.67 10.97
N ALA A 126 34.85 9.20 10.53
CA ALA A 126 35.42 7.93 10.98
C ALA A 126 35.74 7.93 12.48
N GLU A 127 36.33 9.00 13.01
CA GLU A 127 36.58 9.14 14.46
C GLU A 127 35.28 9.10 15.27
N THR A 128 34.25 9.79 14.77
CA THR A 128 32.93 9.82 15.43
C THR A 128 32.27 8.44 15.39
N PHE A 129 32.37 7.75 14.26
CA PHE A 129 31.90 6.37 14.12
C PHE A 129 32.62 5.42 15.07
N LEU A 130 33.94 5.46 15.14
CA LEU A 130 34.72 4.61 16.06
C LEU A 130 34.38 4.90 17.53
N ARG A 131 34.12 6.16 17.89
CA ARG A 131 33.66 6.52 19.24
C ARG A 131 32.27 5.94 19.52
N TRP A 132 31.36 6.01 18.55
CA TRP A 132 30.04 5.40 18.65
C TRP A 132 30.12 3.88 18.80
N VAL A 133 30.89 3.18 17.96
CA VAL A 133 31.09 1.72 18.06
C VAL A 133 31.59 1.31 19.44
N LYS A 134 32.51 2.08 20.03
CA LYS A 134 33.00 1.85 21.41
C LYS A 134 31.97 2.09 22.51
N SER A 135 30.94 2.90 22.24
CA SER A 135 29.88 3.22 23.19
C SER A 135 28.71 2.23 23.19
N ILE A 136 28.65 1.38 22.18
CA ILE A 136 27.60 0.37 22.02
C ILE A 136 27.85 -0.79 22.99
N ASP A 137 26.77 -1.38 23.51
CA ASP A 137 26.84 -2.55 24.39
C ASP A 137 27.44 -3.78 23.69
N LEU A 138 28.20 -4.60 24.43
CA LEU A 138 28.94 -5.76 23.93
C LEU A 138 28.05 -6.84 23.31
N LEU A 139 26.75 -6.86 23.66
CA LEU A 139 25.75 -7.79 23.10
C LEU A 139 25.08 -7.26 21.82
N THR A 140 25.42 -6.03 21.40
CA THR A 140 24.88 -5.44 20.18
C THR A 140 25.63 -5.97 18.97
N LEU A 141 24.87 -6.42 17.98
CA LEU A 141 25.38 -6.84 16.68
C LEU A 141 25.37 -5.64 15.73
N VAL A 142 26.51 -5.37 15.10
CA VAL A 142 26.67 -4.31 14.11
C VAL A 142 26.78 -4.97 12.74
N VAL A 143 25.87 -4.61 11.84
CA VAL A 143 25.86 -5.11 10.46
C VAL A 143 26.48 -4.04 9.57
N TYR A 144 27.52 -4.40 8.85
CA TYR A 144 28.11 -3.60 7.78
C TYR A 144 27.69 -4.19 6.46
N SER A 145 26.98 -3.42 5.64
CA SER A 145 26.57 -3.82 4.29
C SER A 145 27.22 -2.93 3.25
N ASP A 146 27.53 -3.51 2.09
CA ASP A 146 28.06 -2.77 0.95
C ASP A 146 27.48 -3.31 -0.36
N GLY A 147 27.39 -2.44 -1.36
CA GLY A 147 26.86 -2.72 -2.69
C GLY A 147 27.88 -2.38 -3.77
N SER A 148 27.97 -3.22 -4.78
CA SER A 148 28.86 -3.04 -5.93
C SER A 148 28.15 -3.30 -7.24
N LEU A 149 28.64 -2.69 -8.32
CA LEU A 149 28.15 -2.89 -9.67
C LEU A 149 29.31 -3.32 -10.57
N SER A 150 29.15 -4.46 -11.23
CA SER A 150 30.09 -4.92 -12.24
C SER A 150 29.96 -4.08 -13.52
N GLU A 151 31.05 -3.95 -14.29
CA GLU A 151 31.05 -3.32 -15.61
C GLU A 151 30.00 -3.92 -16.58
N LYS A 152 29.59 -5.17 -16.34
CA LYS A 152 28.54 -5.86 -17.10
C LYS A 152 27.11 -5.49 -16.66
N GLY A 153 26.95 -4.54 -15.75
CA GLY A 153 25.65 -4.08 -15.23
C GLY A 153 24.99 -5.03 -14.23
N VAL A 154 25.77 -5.92 -13.61
CA VAL A 154 25.27 -6.85 -12.58
C VAL A 154 25.59 -6.28 -11.21
N ALA A 155 24.56 -5.99 -10.42
CA ALA A 155 24.72 -5.50 -9.06
C ALA A 155 24.90 -6.67 -8.08
N SER A 156 25.75 -6.49 -7.08
CA SER A 156 25.99 -7.46 -6.02
C SER A 156 26.06 -6.78 -4.66
N TYR A 157 25.63 -7.48 -3.63
CA TYR A 157 25.66 -7.02 -2.25
C TYR A 157 26.50 -7.96 -1.41
N GLY A 158 27.07 -7.41 -0.35
CA GLY A 158 27.72 -8.16 0.72
C GLY A 158 27.39 -7.54 2.06
N PHE A 159 27.43 -8.36 3.12
CA PHE A 159 27.36 -7.88 4.48
C PHE A 159 28.27 -8.69 5.40
N THR A 160 28.72 -8.07 6.48
CA THR A 160 29.42 -8.72 7.60
C THR A 160 28.81 -8.25 8.91
N ILE A 161 28.60 -9.18 9.83
CA ILE A 161 28.02 -8.97 11.14
C ILE A 161 29.14 -9.07 12.16
N HIS A 162 29.33 -8.01 12.94
CA HIS A 162 30.30 -7.95 14.02
C HIS A 162 29.59 -7.94 15.37
N GLN A 163 30.15 -8.67 16.33
CA GLN A 163 29.78 -8.63 17.74
C GLN A 163 31.03 -8.33 18.55
N ASP A 164 31.01 -7.31 19.38
CA ASP A 164 32.21 -6.88 20.13
C ASP A 164 33.44 -6.68 19.21
N ASN A 165 33.22 -6.04 18.06
CA ASN A 165 34.20 -5.88 16.96
C ASN A 165 34.72 -7.17 16.31
N LEU A 166 34.30 -8.36 16.75
CA LEU A 166 34.68 -9.63 16.16
C LEU A 166 33.70 -10.01 15.04
N PRO A 167 34.19 -10.36 13.83
CA PRO A 167 33.32 -10.85 12.77
C PRO A 167 32.69 -12.17 13.21
N THR A 168 31.37 -12.27 13.11
CA THR A 168 30.65 -13.50 13.43
C THR A 168 30.17 -14.22 12.18
N LEU A 169 29.55 -13.48 11.27
CA LEU A 169 28.92 -14.05 10.08
C LEU A 169 28.89 -13.05 8.96
N ASP A 170 29.04 -13.54 7.74
CA ASP A 170 29.01 -12.78 6.52
C ASP A 170 28.09 -13.45 5.49
N GLY A 171 27.69 -12.66 4.49
CA GLY A 171 26.87 -13.14 3.40
C GLY A 171 27.03 -12.24 2.20
N SER A 172 26.75 -12.80 1.02
CA SER A 172 26.76 -12.03 -0.22
C SER A 172 25.81 -12.64 -1.23
N GLY A 173 25.37 -11.81 -2.18
CA GLY A 173 24.48 -12.24 -3.24
C GLY A 173 24.57 -11.34 -4.46
N ARG A 174 23.97 -11.81 -5.55
CA ARG A 174 23.83 -11.03 -6.78
C ARG A 174 22.38 -10.63 -6.96
N LEU A 175 22.17 -9.38 -7.33
CA LEU A 175 20.90 -8.92 -7.87
C LEU A 175 20.94 -9.09 -9.39
N GLY A 176 19.75 -9.15 -9.98
CA GLY A 176 19.59 -9.06 -11.43
C GLY A 176 19.90 -7.64 -11.94
N PRO A 177 19.20 -7.16 -12.98
CA PRO A 177 19.30 -5.78 -13.40
C PRO A 177 18.84 -4.85 -12.26
N ALA A 178 19.79 -4.20 -11.59
CA ALA A 178 19.54 -3.35 -10.42
C ALA A 178 20.66 -2.29 -10.29
N GLU A 179 20.38 -1.22 -9.56
CA GLU A 179 21.38 -0.18 -9.27
C GLU A 179 22.22 -0.55 -8.03
N VAL A 180 23.36 0.13 -7.84
CA VAL A 180 24.22 -0.06 -6.64
C VAL A 180 23.42 0.17 -5.36
N PHE A 181 22.54 1.19 -5.38
CA PHE A 181 21.70 1.53 -4.25
C PHE A 181 20.72 0.40 -3.88
N ASP A 182 20.17 -0.30 -4.87
CA ASP A 182 19.30 -1.46 -4.62
C ASP A 182 20.08 -2.61 -3.97
N ALA A 183 21.34 -2.80 -4.39
CA ALA A 183 22.21 -3.80 -3.79
C ALA A 183 22.60 -3.44 -2.35
N GLU A 184 22.94 -2.17 -2.06
CA GLU A 184 23.18 -1.71 -0.68
C GLU A 184 21.96 -1.95 0.22
N ALA A 185 20.77 -1.56 -0.24
CA ALA A 185 19.52 -1.76 0.49
C ALA A 185 19.23 -3.25 0.72
N ARG A 186 19.50 -4.10 -0.28
CA ARG A 186 19.34 -5.55 -0.16
C ARG A 186 20.33 -6.14 0.84
N GLY A 187 21.59 -5.73 0.81
CA GLY A 187 22.60 -6.20 1.76
C GLY A 187 22.28 -5.81 3.20
N ALA A 188 21.75 -4.61 3.41
CA ALA A 188 21.29 -4.17 4.74
C ALA A 188 20.11 -5.00 5.25
N LEU A 189 19.14 -5.33 4.37
CA LEU A 189 17.98 -6.15 4.72
C LEU A 189 18.40 -7.59 5.08
N GLU A 190 19.18 -8.23 4.20
CA GLU A 190 19.62 -9.63 4.39
C GLU A 190 20.48 -9.76 5.65
N GLY A 191 21.41 -8.82 5.88
CA GLY A 191 22.20 -8.81 7.11
C GLY A 191 21.34 -8.60 8.37
N PHE A 192 20.25 -7.84 8.28
CA PHE A 192 19.30 -7.69 9.38
C PHE A 192 18.47 -8.96 9.62
N GLU A 193 17.97 -9.61 8.58
CA GLU A 193 17.21 -10.85 8.68
C GLU A 193 18.05 -11.96 9.31
N VAL A 194 19.30 -12.11 8.87
CA VAL A 194 20.22 -13.09 9.43
C VAL A 194 20.57 -12.78 10.90
N ASN A 195 20.71 -11.50 11.25
CA ASN A 195 20.86 -11.07 12.64
C ASN A 195 19.62 -11.45 13.50
N CYS A 196 18.42 -11.20 12.99
CA CYS A 196 17.19 -11.59 13.67
C CYS A 196 17.06 -13.11 13.84
N CYS A 197 17.46 -13.88 12.82
CA CYS A 197 17.52 -15.34 12.91
C CYS A 197 18.50 -15.81 13.98
N LYS A 198 19.71 -15.21 14.05
CA LYS A 198 20.72 -15.52 15.09
C LYS A 198 20.20 -15.23 16.50
N ARG A 199 19.35 -14.21 16.66
CA ARG A 199 18.69 -13.88 17.93
C ARG A 199 17.44 -14.71 18.23
N GLY A 200 17.06 -15.64 17.35
CA GLY A 200 15.84 -16.44 17.49
C GLY A 200 14.54 -15.64 17.36
N LEU A 201 14.60 -14.46 16.72
CA LEU A 201 13.45 -13.56 16.56
C LEU A 201 12.66 -13.83 15.27
N ILE A 202 13.26 -14.53 14.30
CA ILE A 202 12.66 -14.89 13.00
C ILE A 202 13.20 -16.28 12.62
N GLU A 203 12.32 -17.19 12.19
CA GLU A 203 12.70 -18.49 11.64
C GLU A 203 12.73 -18.37 10.11
N LEU A 204 13.92 -18.46 9.49
CA LEU A 204 14.06 -18.40 8.03
C LEU A 204 14.06 -19.84 7.48
N ASP A 205 12.90 -20.27 6.97
CA ASP A 205 12.79 -21.49 6.16
C ASP A 205 13.55 -21.28 4.83
N THR A 206 14.82 -21.66 4.83
CA THR A 206 15.61 -21.77 3.60
C THR A 206 15.50 -23.21 3.07
N SER A 207 14.32 -23.56 2.52
CA SER A 207 14.20 -24.74 1.67
C SER A 207 14.81 -24.43 0.30
N THR A 208 15.78 -25.25 -0.07
CA THR A 208 16.62 -25.20 -1.28
C THR A 208 15.85 -25.42 -2.56
#